data_AF-A0A7Y7NRD1-F1
#
_entry.id   AF-A0A7Y7NRD1-F1
#
_cell.length_a   1.000
_cell.length_b   1.000
_cell.length_c   1.000
_cell.angle_alpha   90.00
_cell.angle_beta   90.00
_cell.angle_gamma   90.00
#
_symmetry.space_group_name_H-M   'P 1'
#
loop_
_entity.id
_entity.type
_entity.pdbx_description
1 polymer ?
#
loop_
_entity_poly.entity_id
_entity_poly.type
_entity_poly.pdbx_seq_one_letter_code
_entity_poly.pdbx_strand_id
1 'polypeptide(L)'
;MNERAPMILESVKGMLEDAGANVMARSGRSEHYSAPREFSFEVRGTFPNGLELQVVARQFTYRDPWEASGRVNDLVDVSLFRDGGFSPLPKGYPFFQGKDEESALDEDQLRELIECVKGVNPKLYELQRLTGDL
;
A
#
# COMPACT_ATOMS: atom_id res chain seq x y z
N MET A 1 -0.69 -23.65 10.01
CA MET A 1 -0.06 -22.32 9.90
C MET A 1 -0.27 -21.87 8.47
N ASN A 2 -1.03 -20.80 8.24
CA ASN A 2 -1.18 -20.24 6.90
C ASN A 2 0.16 -19.65 6.48
N GLU A 3 0.78 -20.23 5.44
CA GLU A 3 1.95 -19.65 4.80
C GLU A 3 1.49 -18.38 4.07
N ARG A 4 1.94 -17.21 4.52
CA ARG A 4 1.66 -15.94 3.84
C ARG A 4 2.36 -15.90 2.49
N ALA A 5 1.67 -15.40 1.49
CA ALA A 5 2.24 -15.21 0.16
C ALA A 5 3.34 -14.13 0.21
N PRO A 6 4.53 -14.39 -0.37
CA PRO A 6 5.59 -13.40 -0.42
C PRO A 6 5.22 -12.29 -1.42
N MET A 7 5.27 -11.04 -0.97
CA MET A 7 5.11 -9.85 -1.80
C MET A 7 6.47 -9.33 -2.25
N ILE A 8 6.63 -9.24 -3.57
CA ILE A 8 7.79 -8.61 -4.22
C ILE A 8 7.33 -7.37 -4.99
N LEU A 9 8.30 -6.54 -5.40
CA LEU A 9 8.02 -5.31 -6.13
C LEU A 9 7.12 -5.56 -7.35
N GLU A 10 7.43 -6.57 -8.16
CA GLU A 10 6.66 -6.89 -9.37
C GLU A 10 5.25 -7.40 -9.07
N SER A 11 5.05 -8.16 -7.98
CA SER A 11 3.72 -8.67 -7.64
C SER A 11 2.80 -7.55 -7.17
N VAL A 12 3.30 -6.64 -6.31
CA VAL A 12 2.53 -5.48 -5.83
C VAL A 12 2.26 -4.49 -6.96
N LYS A 13 3.26 -4.25 -7.82
CA LYS A 13 3.09 -3.45 -9.03
C LYS A 13 1.97 -4.02 -9.91
N GLY A 14 2.02 -5.31 -10.21
CA GLY A 14 1.00 -5.99 -11.01
C GLY A 14 -0.40 -5.87 -10.40
N MET A 15 -0.55 -6.02 -9.08
CA MET A 15 -1.85 -5.85 -8.41
C MET A 15 -2.46 -4.46 -8.63
N LEU A 16 -1.64 -3.39 -8.59
CA LEU A 16 -2.11 -2.02 -8.81
C LEU A 16 -2.40 -1.76 -10.30
N GLU A 17 -1.56 -2.27 -11.21
CA GLU A 17 -1.77 -2.17 -12.66
C GLU A 17 -3.06 -2.90 -13.09
N ASP A 18 -3.29 -4.11 -12.59
CA ASP A 18 -4.50 -4.90 -12.83
C ASP A 18 -5.76 -4.21 -12.30
N ALA A 19 -5.62 -3.44 -11.21
CA ALA A 19 -6.69 -2.60 -10.67
C ALA A 19 -6.94 -1.32 -11.49
N GLY A 20 -6.16 -1.07 -12.55
CA GLY A 20 -6.28 0.06 -13.46
C GLY A 20 -5.55 1.32 -13.00
N ALA A 21 -4.63 1.21 -12.03
CA ALA A 21 -3.81 2.33 -11.61
C ALA A 21 -2.66 2.58 -12.59
N ASN A 22 -2.26 3.84 -12.72
CA ASN A 22 -0.97 4.20 -13.31
C ASN A 22 0.11 4.05 -12.23
N VAL A 23 1.11 3.19 -12.46
CA VAL A 23 2.01 2.73 -11.41
C VAL A 23 3.46 3.19 -11.63
N MET A 24 4.07 3.68 -10.56
CA MET A 24 5.50 3.91 -10.44
C MET A 24 6.06 3.03 -9.33
N ALA A 25 7.21 2.39 -9.55
CA ALA A 25 7.84 1.55 -8.55
C ALA A 25 9.33 1.86 -8.43
N ARG A 26 9.88 1.73 -7.23
CA ARG A 26 11.33 1.83 -6.99
C ARG A 26 11.80 0.74 -6.03
N SER A 27 12.95 0.18 -6.34
CA SER A 27 13.64 -0.73 -5.43
C SER A 27 14.43 0.09 -4.41
N GLY A 28 14.38 -0.30 -3.14
CA GLY A 28 15.26 0.24 -2.09
C GLY A 28 16.69 -0.33 -2.14
N ARG A 29 17.01 -1.20 -3.13
CA ARG A 29 18.37 -1.71 -3.34
C ARG A 29 19.17 -0.76 -4.24
N SER A 30 20.15 -0.06 -3.65
CA SER A 30 21.35 0.32 -4.38
C SER A 30 22.42 -0.77 -4.21
N GLU A 31 23.35 -0.88 -5.17
CA GLU A 31 24.44 -1.88 -5.19
C GLU A 31 25.41 -1.75 -3.99
N HIS A 32 25.27 -0.70 -3.18
CA HIS A 32 26.18 -0.40 -2.06
C HIS A 32 25.52 -0.70 -0.70
N TYR A 33 26.18 -1.55 0.08
CA TYR A 33 25.68 -2.22 1.28
C TYR A 33 25.61 -1.38 2.58
N SER A 34 25.89 -0.07 2.54
CA SER A 34 26.36 0.65 3.75
C SER A 34 25.41 1.66 4.40
N ALA A 35 24.16 1.82 3.92
CA ALA A 35 23.20 2.73 4.53
C ALA A 35 22.05 1.96 5.23
N PRO A 36 21.60 2.40 6.44
CA PRO A 36 20.35 1.94 7.03
C PRO A 36 19.23 2.10 6.01
N ARG A 37 18.57 1.01 5.62
CA ARG A 37 17.51 1.05 4.61
C ARG A 37 16.20 1.40 5.28
N GLU A 38 15.55 2.46 4.82
CA GLU A 38 14.21 2.83 5.28
C GLU A 38 13.13 1.89 4.69
N PHE A 39 13.38 1.28 3.52
CA PHE A 39 12.48 0.33 2.86
C PHE A 39 13.18 -0.64 1.89
N SER A 40 12.56 -1.81 1.66
CA SER A 40 12.89 -2.82 0.65
C SER A 40 12.43 -2.42 -0.76
N PHE A 41 11.17 -1.98 -0.89
CA PHE A 41 10.62 -1.43 -2.12
C PHE A 41 9.48 -0.47 -1.81
N GLU A 42 9.16 0.36 -2.79
CA GLU A 42 7.99 1.23 -2.78
C GLU A 42 7.30 1.16 -4.14
N VAL A 43 5.97 1.08 -4.11
CA VAL A 43 5.11 1.12 -5.30
C VAL A 43 4.03 2.17 -5.07
N ARG A 44 3.88 3.10 -6.00
CA ARG A 44 2.84 4.13 -5.99
C ARG A 44 1.91 3.93 -7.17
N GLY A 45 0.61 3.83 -6.91
CA GLY A 45 -0.43 3.67 -7.94
C GLY A 45 -1.45 4.79 -7.87
N THR A 46 -1.64 5.51 -8.98
CA THR A 46 -2.67 6.55 -9.11
C THR A 46 -3.87 6.01 -9.88
N PHE A 47 -5.05 6.02 -9.27
CA PHE A 47 -6.29 5.49 -9.84
C PHE A 47 -7.03 6.53 -10.68
N PRO A 48 -7.90 6.11 -11.62
CA PRO A 48 -8.71 7.03 -12.42
C PRO A 48 -9.65 7.94 -11.61
N ASN A 49 -9.96 7.58 -10.36
CA ASN A 49 -10.76 8.39 -9.45
C ASN A 49 -9.96 9.51 -8.74
N GLY A 50 -8.65 9.62 -9.02
CA GLY A 50 -7.77 10.64 -8.46
C GLY A 50 -7.18 10.30 -7.09
N LEU A 51 -7.46 9.10 -6.56
CA LEU A 51 -6.80 8.59 -5.35
C LEU A 51 -5.48 7.93 -5.70
N GLU A 52 -4.54 7.96 -4.76
CA GLU A 52 -3.25 7.29 -4.92
C GLU A 52 -2.91 6.42 -3.72
N LEU A 53 -2.42 5.21 -3.98
CA LEU A 53 -1.86 4.34 -2.95
C LEU A 53 -0.36 4.36 -3.03
N GLN A 54 0.29 4.56 -1.88
CA GLN A 54 1.72 4.34 -1.71
C GLN A 54 1.90 3.10 -0.84
N VAL A 55 2.44 2.04 -1.43
CA VAL A 55 2.72 0.76 -0.77
C VAL A 55 4.21 0.69 -0.48
N VAL A 56 4.58 0.51 0.78
CA VAL A 56 5.96 0.47 1.25
C VAL A 56 6.22 -0.83 2.00
N ALA A 57 7.22 -1.59 1.56
CA ALA A 57 7.76 -2.70 2.34
C ALA A 57 8.97 -2.19 3.13
N ARG A 58 8.83 -1.94 4.44
CA ARG A 58 9.89 -1.27 5.23
C ARG A 58 11.12 -2.14 5.48
N GLN A 59 10.95 -3.40 5.88
CA GLN A 59 12.08 -4.31 6.10
C GLN A 59 11.68 -5.74 5.76
N PHE A 60 12.66 -6.54 5.32
CA PHE A 60 12.45 -7.96 5.11
C PHE A 60 12.06 -8.63 6.44
N THR A 61 10.94 -9.35 6.43
CA THR A 61 10.61 -10.28 7.50
C THR A 61 11.48 -11.53 7.35
N TYR A 62 12.04 -12.02 8.46
CA TYR A 62 12.68 -13.33 8.46
C TYR A 62 11.62 -14.39 8.71
N ARG A 63 11.41 -15.26 7.73
CA ARG A 63 10.53 -16.41 7.90
C ARG A 63 11.14 -17.49 8.80
N ASP A 64 12.46 -17.60 8.77
CA ASP A 64 13.28 -18.35 9.73
C ASP A 64 14.54 -17.52 10.05
N PRO A 65 14.85 -17.22 11.33
CA PRO A 65 16.05 -16.49 11.72
C PRO A 65 17.38 -17.17 11.32
N TRP A 66 17.37 -18.47 11.02
CA TRP A 66 18.56 -19.30 10.79
C TRP A 66 18.83 -19.62 9.31
N GLU A 67 17.86 -19.41 8.41
CA GLU A 67 18.06 -19.51 6.96
C GLU A 67 18.28 -18.13 6.31
N ALA A 68 19.50 -17.89 5.83
CA ALA A 68 19.86 -16.67 5.10
C ALA A 68 19.05 -16.47 3.79
N SER A 69 18.43 -17.54 3.27
CA SER A 69 17.55 -17.56 2.09
C SER A 69 16.09 -17.19 2.37
N GLY A 70 15.67 -17.08 3.65
CA GLY A 70 14.27 -16.95 4.06
C GLY A 70 13.74 -15.51 4.24
N ARG A 71 14.45 -14.50 3.71
CA ARG A 71 14.02 -13.09 3.79
C ARG A 71 12.95 -12.80 2.74
N VAL A 72 11.72 -12.62 3.18
CA VAL A 72 10.58 -12.25 2.33
C VAL A 72 9.89 -11.02 2.90
N ASN A 73 9.36 -10.15 2.04
CA ASN A 73 8.35 -9.21 2.51
C ASN A 73 7.02 -9.95 2.39
N ASP A 74 6.39 -10.26 3.50
CA ASP A 74 5.05 -10.85 3.57
C ASP A 74 4.01 -9.84 4.07
N LEU A 75 4.47 -8.64 4.44
CA LEU A 75 3.68 -7.55 4.96
C LEU A 75 4.13 -6.22 4.34
N VAL A 76 3.17 -5.33 4.12
CA VAL A 76 3.40 -3.97 3.61
C VAL A 76 2.60 -2.95 4.40
N ASP A 77 3.08 -1.71 4.38
CA ASP A 77 2.35 -0.56 4.87
C ASP A 77 1.81 0.24 3.67
N VAL A 78 0.60 0.76 3.79
CA VAL A 78 -0.08 1.47 2.71
C VAL A 78 -0.57 2.82 3.20
N SER A 79 -0.21 3.88 2.48
CA SER A 79 -0.72 5.23 2.69
C SER A 79 -1.64 5.65 1.54
N LEU A 80 -2.70 6.37 1.87
CA LEU A 80 -3.66 6.91 0.90
C LEU A 80 -3.45 8.40 0.69
N PHE A 81 -3.34 8.81 -0.56
CA PHE A 81 -3.20 10.19 -0.97
C PHE A 81 -4.35 10.63 -1.87
N ARG A 82 -4.64 11.92 -1.79
CA ARG A 82 -5.53 12.64 -2.70
C ARG A 82 -5.01 14.06 -2.84
N ASP A 83 -4.97 14.56 -4.08
CA ASP A 83 -4.54 15.94 -4.38
C ASP A 83 -3.14 16.29 -3.79
N GLY A 84 -2.24 15.30 -3.72
CA GLY A 84 -0.86 15.46 -3.23
C GLY A 84 -0.67 15.39 -1.71
N GLY A 85 -1.74 15.24 -0.92
CA GLY A 85 -1.68 15.09 0.54
C GLY A 85 -2.27 13.77 1.03
N PHE A 86 -1.98 13.42 2.29
CA PHE A 86 -2.66 12.29 2.94
C PHE A 86 -4.17 12.54 2.98
N SER A 87 -4.93 11.49 2.72
CA SER A 87 -6.38 11.57 2.78
C SER A 87 -6.94 10.33 3.46
N PRO A 88 -7.81 10.47 4.48
CA PRO A 88 -8.62 9.35 4.91
C PRO A 88 -9.59 8.95 3.79
N LEU A 89 -10.19 7.77 3.90
CA LEU A 89 -11.38 7.45 3.12
C LEU A 89 -12.61 8.13 3.73
N PRO A 90 -13.66 8.41 2.93
CA PRO A 90 -14.93 8.85 3.48
C PRO A 90 -15.44 7.87 4.55
N LYS A 91 -16.22 8.37 5.50
CA LYS A 91 -16.88 7.55 6.51
C LYS A 91 -17.71 6.45 5.87
N GLY A 92 -17.67 5.25 6.44
CA GLY A 92 -18.37 4.06 5.96
C GLY A 92 -17.51 3.08 5.17
N TYR A 93 -16.25 3.45 4.89
CA TYR A 93 -15.25 2.54 4.33
C TYR A 93 -14.43 1.86 5.43
N PRO A 94 -13.91 0.64 5.20
CA PRO A 94 -13.20 -0.13 6.23
C PRO A 94 -11.76 0.34 6.47
N PHE A 95 -11.15 1.06 5.54
CA PHE A 95 -9.74 1.48 5.58
C PHE A 95 -9.60 2.99 5.81
N PHE A 96 -8.42 3.41 6.29
CA PHE A 96 -8.00 4.80 6.48
C PHE A 96 -8.98 5.63 7.34
N GLN A 97 -9.59 5.00 8.34
CA GLN A 97 -10.51 5.66 9.26
C GLN A 97 -9.72 6.22 10.45
N GLY A 98 -9.51 7.54 10.47
CA GLY A 98 -8.80 8.23 11.55
C GLY A 98 -7.30 7.98 11.61
N LYS A 99 -6.70 7.50 10.51
CA LYS A 99 -5.27 7.24 10.36
C LYS A 99 -4.83 7.42 8.92
N ASP A 100 -3.57 7.81 8.76
CA ASP A 100 -2.97 8.10 7.45
C ASP A 100 -2.41 6.85 6.75
N GLU A 101 -2.17 5.79 7.53
CA GLU A 101 -1.53 4.54 7.08
C GLU A 101 -2.27 3.29 7.59
N GLU A 102 -2.40 2.30 6.71
CA GLU A 102 -2.73 0.93 7.04
C GLU A 102 -1.44 0.10 7.09
N SER A 103 -1.01 -0.30 8.28
CA SER A 103 0.28 -0.98 8.47
C SER A 103 0.13 -2.51 8.56
N ALA A 104 1.18 -3.23 8.19
CA ALA A 104 1.31 -4.68 8.30
C ALA A 104 0.18 -5.46 7.60
N LEU A 105 -0.17 -5.05 6.38
CA LEU A 105 -1.13 -5.75 5.53
C LEU A 105 -0.46 -6.95 4.84
N ASP A 106 -1.09 -8.12 4.90
CA ASP A 106 -0.74 -9.23 4.01
C ASP A 106 -1.32 -9.06 2.60
N GLU A 107 -1.03 -10.00 1.70
CA GLU A 107 -1.48 -9.92 0.31
C GLU A 107 -3.01 -9.85 0.17
N ASP A 108 -3.75 -10.64 0.94
CA ASP A 108 -5.22 -10.69 0.83
C ASP A 108 -5.82 -9.36 1.30
N GLN A 109 -5.32 -8.83 2.43
CA GLN A 109 -5.73 -7.52 2.93
C GLN A 109 -5.36 -6.38 1.98
N LEU A 110 -4.19 -6.44 1.34
CA LEU A 110 -3.78 -5.48 0.33
C LEU A 110 -4.74 -5.50 -0.88
N ARG A 111 -5.13 -6.70 -1.36
CA ARG A 111 -6.10 -6.84 -2.46
C ARG A 111 -7.46 -6.25 -2.11
N GLU A 112 -7.96 -6.52 -0.90
CA GLU A 112 -9.20 -5.94 -0.41
C GLU A 112 -9.14 -4.41 -0.36
N LEU A 113 -8.02 -3.86 0.11
CA LEU A 113 -7.79 -2.41 0.17
C LEU A 113 -7.75 -1.80 -1.24
N ILE A 114 -7.05 -2.42 -2.19
CA ILE A 114 -6.96 -1.96 -3.57
C ILE A 114 -8.34 -1.90 -4.22
N GLU A 115 -9.13 -2.97 -4.12
CA GLU A 115 -10.48 -3.00 -4.70
C GLU A 115 -11.41 -1.98 -4.03
N CYS A 116 -11.28 -1.80 -2.71
CA CYS A 116 -12.01 -0.77 -1.97
C CYS A 116 -11.71 0.63 -2.52
N VAL A 117 -10.43 1.00 -2.62
CA VAL A 117 -9.98 2.35 -3.05
C VAL A 117 -10.31 2.62 -4.51
N LYS A 118 -10.12 1.64 -5.39
CA LYS A 118 -10.50 1.70 -6.81
C LYS A 118 -11.98 2.01 -7.00
N GLY A 119 -12.84 1.46 -6.14
CA GLY A 119 -14.30 1.64 -6.20
C GLY A 119 -14.82 2.95 -5.61
N VAL A 120 -13.98 3.76 -4.97
CA VAL A 120 -14.42 4.99 -4.29
C VAL A 120 -14.93 6.01 -5.30
N ASN A 121 -16.15 6.49 -5.07
CA ASN A 121 -16.68 7.65 -5.78
C ASN A 121 -16.15 8.94 -5.13
N PRO A 122 -15.33 9.75 -5.83
CA PRO A 122 -14.68 10.92 -5.24
C PRO A 122 -15.68 12.01 -4.80
N LYS A 123 -16.91 12.00 -5.32
CA LYS A 123 -17.98 12.93 -4.90
C LYS A 123 -18.38 12.74 -3.43
N LEU A 124 -18.12 11.57 -2.84
CA LEU A 124 -18.42 11.32 -1.42
C LEU A 124 -17.57 12.18 -0.49
N TYR A 125 -16.35 12.54 -0.88
CA TYR A 125 -15.52 13.47 -0.12
C TYR A 125 -16.19 14.84 -0.01
N GLU A 126 -16.68 15.36 -1.14
CA GLU A 126 -17.34 16.66 -1.15
C GLU A 126 -18.66 16.64 -0.36
N LEU A 127 -19.43 15.56 -0.50
CA LEU A 127 -20.65 15.39 0.27
C LEU A 127 -20.39 15.40 1.78
N GLN A 128 -19.42 14.61 2.26
CA GLN A 128 -19.12 14.53 3.69
C GLN A 128 -18.46 15.80 4.23
N ARG A 129 -17.66 16.48 3.42
CA ARG A 129 -17.12 17.80 3.77
C ARG A 129 -18.25 18.82 3.99
N LEU A 130 -19.29 18.79 3.16
CA LEU A 130 -20.45 19.69 3.30
C LEU A 130 -21.31 19.35 4.52
N THR A 131 -21.33 18.08 4.97
CA THR A 131 -22.09 17.65 6.16
C THR A 131 -21.28 17.71 7.46
N GLY A 132 -19.96 17.96 7.39
CA GLY A 132 -19.07 17.97 8.55
C GLY A 132 -18.68 16.57 9.05
N ASP A 133 -18.79 15.56 8.18
CA ASP A 133 -18.45 14.16 8.48
C ASP A 133 -17.05 13.75 8.01
N LEU A 134 -16.27 14.69 7.43
CA LEU A 134 -14.90 14.50 6.96
C LEU A 134 -13.90 15.35 7.76
#